data_AF-A0A8J3Q6H4-F1
#
_entry.id   AF-A0A8J3Q6H4-F1
#
_cell.length_a   1.000
_cell.length_b   1.000
_cell.length_c   1.000
_cell.angle_alpha   90.00
_cell.angle_beta   90.00
_cell.angle_gamma   90.00
#
_symmetry.space_group_name_H-M   'P 1'
#
loop_
_entity.id
_entity.type
_entity.pdbx_description
1 polymer ?
#
loop_
_entity_poly.entity_id
_entity_poly.type
_entity_poly.pdbx_seq_one_letter_code
_entity_poly.pdbx_strand_id
1 'polypeptide(L)'
;MLQPRSPASPNESELESALPNVPQLNAAEIVTSMESFVAVSDTELGVDLFRLWRSGKVLLPRIATVYEQDNQDLHNTGFQESQAFNRFGVASPVAAPWQALRDSLVTLFADMATTIDMAGDALCSIANAYAEVDQEASTLMQEQITSYQADPELPQDPGPVEVEQPGDPIVTQVGPDGIEVPVR
;
A
#
# COMPACT_ATOMS: atom_id res chain seq x y z
N MET A 1 43.11 -41.35 28.77
CA MET A 1 43.13 -39.99 28.18
C MET A 1 42.50 -40.09 26.80
N LEU A 2 41.25 -39.64 26.64
CA LEU A 2 40.52 -39.64 25.37
C LEU A 2 40.53 -38.20 24.84
N GLN A 3 41.09 -37.98 23.65
CA GLN A 3 41.07 -36.67 23.00
C GLN A 3 39.64 -36.37 22.49
N PRO A 4 39.11 -35.16 22.70
CA PRO A 4 37.82 -34.75 22.13
C PRO A 4 37.95 -34.62 20.61
N ARG A 5 37.08 -35.33 19.87
CA ARG A 5 36.90 -35.16 18.42
C ARG A 5 36.25 -33.80 18.16
N SER A 6 36.92 -32.97 17.37
CA SER A 6 36.36 -31.71 16.84
C SER A 6 35.18 -32.04 15.90
N PRO A 7 34.00 -31.44 16.09
CA PRO A 7 32.91 -31.57 15.11
C PRO A 7 33.33 -30.87 13.82
N ALA A 8 33.18 -31.57 12.69
CA ALA A 8 33.41 -31.02 11.37
C ALA A 8 32.39 -29.90 11.10
N SER A 9 32.85 -28.72 10.66
CA SER A 9 31.98 -27.66 10.17
C SER A 9 31.12 -28.20 9.01
N PRO A 10 29.80 -28.00 9.02
CA PRO A 10 28.96 -28.33 7.88
C PRO A 10 29.40 -27.49 6.68
N ASN A 11 29.54 -28.13 5.52
CA ASN A 11 29.87 -27.45 4.27
C ASN A 11 28.76 -26.44 3.96
N GLU A 12 29.15 -25.19 3.64
CA GLU A 12 28.23 -24.09 3.31
C GLU A 12 27.22 -24.45 2.20
N SER A 13 27.56 -25.43 1.36
CA SER A 13 26.71 -25.96 0.29
C SER A 13 25.44 -26.67 0.75
N GLU A 14 25.38 -27.19 1.99
CA GLU A 14 24.17 -27.85 2.51
C GLU A 14 23.17 -26.85 3.11
N LEU A 15 23.64 -25.69 3.58
CA LEU A 15 22.81 -24.65 4.19
C LEU A 15 21.99 -23.84 3.15
N GLU A 16 22.46 -23.72 1.91
CA GLU A 16 21.68 -23.09 0.83
C GLU A 16 20.48 -23.94 0.37
N SER A 17 20.49 -25.26 0.60
CA SER A 17 19.40 -26.16 0.14
C SER A 17 18.19 -26.19 1.09
N ALA A 18 18.30 -25.59 2.27
CA ALA A 18 17.26 -25.63 3.31
C ALA A 18 16.36 -24.38 3.34
N LEU A 19 16.58 -23.41 2.45
CA LEU A 19 15.68 -22.27 2.35
C LEU A 19 14.33 -22.72 1.78
N PRO A 20 13.20 -22.42 2.46
CA PRO A 20 11.88 -22.75 1.94
C PRO A 20 11.72 -22.12 0.56
N ASN A 21 11.24 -22.91 -0.40
CA ASN A 21 10.94 -22.46 -1.75
C ASN A 21 9.86 -21.38 -1.67
N VAL A 22 10.26 -20.11 -1.57
CA VAL A 22 9.34 -18.97 -1.55
C VAL A 22 8.65 -18.99 -2.90
N PRO A 23 7.32 -19.18 -2.95
CA PRO A 23 6.59 -19.16 -4.21
C PRO A 23 6.91 -17.84 -4.89
N GLN A 24 7.60 -17.91 -6.02
CA GLN A 24 7.83 -16.73 -6.84
C GLN A 24 6.46 -16.29 -7.33
N LEU A 25 5.93 -15.23 -6.71
CA LEU A 25 4.75 -14.53 -7.19
C LEU A 25 5.02 -14.13 -8.64
N ASN A 26 4.41 -14.88 -9.53
CA ASN A 26 4.31 -14.65 -10.96
C ASN A 26 3.79 -13.23 -11.16
N ALA A 27 4.58 -12.39 -11.84
CA ALA A 27 4.22 -10.99 -12.13
C ALA A 27 2.83 -10.85 -12.78
N ALA A 28 2.35 -11.90 -13.47
CA ALA A 28 1.01 -11.96 -14.02
C ALA A 28 -0.11 -11.97 -12.96
N GLU A 29 0.06 -12.66 -11.82
CA GLU A 29 -0.94 -12.65 -10.73
C GLU A 29 -0.97 -11.30 -10.02
N ILE A 30 0.17 -10.62 -9.90
CA ILE A 30 0.25 -9.25 -9.36
C ILE A 30 -0.52 -8.28 -10.28
N VAL A 31 -0.33 -8.38 -11.60
CA VAL A 31 -1.02 -7.52 -12.58
C VAL A 31 -2.53 -7.81 -12.62
N THR A 32 -2.95 -9.08 -12.59
CA THR A 32 -4.38 -9.43 -12.53
C THR A 32 -5.05 -8.97 -11.22
N SER A 33 -4.32 -9.00 -10.10
CA SER A 33 -4.83 -8.43 -8.84
C SER A 33 -4.93 -6.90 -8.88
N MET A 34 -4.04 -6.22 -9.61
CA MET A 34 -4.10 -4.76 -9.80
C MET A 34 -5.26 -4.33 -10.71
N GLU A 35 -5.63 -5.12 -11.73
CA GLU A 35 -6.75 -4.79 -12.61
C GLU A 35 -8.12 -4.90 -11.92
N SER A 36 -8.27 -5.77 -10.92
CA SER A 36 -9.50 -5.87 -10.13
C SER A 36 -9.73 -4.67 -9.18
N PHE A 37 -8.73 -3.81 -8.99
CA PHE A 37 -8.80 -2.62 -8.15
C PHE A 37 -9.46 -1.42 -8.86
N VAL A 38 -9.76 -1.53 -10.16
CA VAL A 38 -10.14 -0.38 -11.02
C VAL A 38 -11.64 -0.06 -10.98
N ALA A 39 -12.47 -0.83 -10.27
CA ALA A 39 -13.90 -0.53 -10.09
C ALA A 39 -14.26 -0.12 -8.65
N VAL A 40 -13.36 0.59 -7.98
CA VAL A 40 -13.59 1.14 -6.63
C VAL A 40 -14.45 2.39 -6.77
N SER A 41 -15.63 2.42 -6.14
CA SER A 41 -16.46 3.62 -6.10
C SER A 41 -15.78 4.74 -5.31
N ASP A 42 -16.05 6.02 -5.60
CA ASP A 42 -15.40 7.16 -4.91
C ASP A 42 -15.48 7.09 -3.38
N THR A 43 -16.58 6.52 -2.84
CA THR A 43 -16.74 6.29 -1.41
C THR A 43 -15.83 5.19 -0.85
N GLU A 44 -15.54 4.16 -1.63
CA GLU A 44 -14.62 3.08 -1.24
C GLU A 44 -13.16 3.57 -1.28
N LEU A 45 -12.80 4.41 -2.25
CA LEU A 45 -11.48 5.01 -2.36
C LEU A 45 -11.15 5.88 -1.14
N GLY A 46 -12.07 6.75 -0.72
CA GLY A 46 -11.88 7.57 0.48
C GLY A 46 -11.72 6.74 1.76
N VAL A 47 -12.48 5.64 1.88
CA VAL A 47 -12.36 4.69 3.01
C VAL A 47 -11.00 3.98 2.97
N ASP A 48 -10.52 3.56 1.80
CA ASP A 48 -9.26 2.87 1.66
C ASP A 48 -8.05 3.78 1.90
N LEU A 49 -8.09 5.03 1.43
CA LEU A 49 -7.08 6.04 1.77
C LEU A 49 -7.06 6.36 3.27
N PHE A 50 -8.22 6.47 3.91
CA PHE A 50 -8.29 6.64 5.35
C PHE A 50 -7.71 5.44 6.10
N ARG A 51 -7.98 4.21 5.64
CA ARG A 51 -7.40 2.99 6.22
C ARG A 51 -5.89 2.96 6.04
N LEU A 52 -5.39 3.36 4.88
CA LEU A 52 -3.96 3.43 4.57
C LEU A 52 -3.24 4.46 5.45
N TRP A 53 -3.81 5.66 5.58
CA TRP A 53 -3.29 6.68 6.49
C TRP A 53 -3.32 6.20 7.95
N ARG A 54 -4.41 5.54 8.37
CA ARG A 54 -4.53 5.02 9.73
C ARG A 54 -3.53 3.91 10.00
N SER A 55 -3.30 3.00 9.06
CA SER A 55 -2.29 1.96 9.21
C SER A 55 -0.89 2.56 9.31
N GLY A 56 -0.58 3.54 8.45
CA GLY A 56 0.68 4.27 8.46
C GLY A 56 0.92 5.06 9.75
N LYS A 57 -0.09 5.77 10.25
CA LYS A 57 0.06 6.69 11.40
C LYS A 57 -0.09 6.03 12.77
N VAL A 58 -0.84 4.93 12.86
CA VAL A 58 -1.21 4.33 14.16
C VAL A 58 -0.70 2.91 14.31
N LEU A 59 -0.88 2.07 13.30
CA LEU A 59 -0.57 0.64 13.43
C LEU A 59 0.93 0.38 13.29
N LEU A 60 1.56 0.88 12.23
CA LEU A 60 2.98 0.62 11.98
C LEU A 60 3.90 1.20 13.07
N PRO A 61 3.73 2.44 13.55
CA PRO A 61 4.55 2.96 14.65
C PRO A 61 4.40 2.14 15.93
N ARG A 62 3.18 1.66 16.23
CA ARG A 62 2.95 0.80 17.39
C ARG A 62 3.69 -0.54 17.26
N ILE A 63 3.73 -1.13 16.06
CA ILE A 63 4.47 -2.36 15.80
C ILE A 63 5.98 -2.09 15.91
N ALA A 64 6.46 -0.97 15.36
CA ALA A 64 7.86 -0.55 15.49
C ALA A 64 8.28 -0.42 16.96
N THR A 65 7.44 0.19 17.81
CA THR A 65 7.69 0.29 19.27
C THR A 65 7.81 -1.08 19.93
N VAL A 66 7.00 -2.07 19.53
CA VAL A 66 7.11 -3.43 20.09
C VAL A 66 8.46 -4.04 19.73
N TYR A 67 8.91 -3.91 18.48
CA TYR A 67 10.22 -4.40 18.06
C TYR A 67 11.38 -3.66 18.75
N GLU A 68 11.26 -2.36 18.96
CA GLU A 68 12.24 -1.59 19.73
C GLU A 68 12.31 -2.05 21.20
N GLN A 69 11.16 -2.34 21.81
CA GLN A 69 11.09 -2.87 23.16
C GLN A 69 11.69 -4.28 23.27
N ASP A 70 11.35 -5.18 22.34
CA ASP A 70 11.93 -6.52 22.27
C ASP A 70 13.45 -6.47 22.05
N ASN A 71 13.91 -5.53 21.23
CA ASN A 71 15.34 -5.27 21.03
C ASN A 71 16.01 -4.84 22.34
N GLN A 72 15.39 -3.93 23.09
CA GLN A 72 15.90 -3.47 24.37
C GLN A 72 15.95 -4.60 25.41
N ASP A 73 14.90 -5.43 25.48
CA ASP A 73 14.85 -6.59 26.37
C ASP A 73 15.94 -7.61 26.03
N LEU A 74 16.16 -7.86 24.74
CA LEU A 74 17.22 -8.74 24.27
C LEU A 74 18.61 -8.16 24.60
N HIS A 75 18.83 -6.86 24.39
CA HIS A 75 20.06 -6.19 24.77
C HIS A 75 20.34 -6.33 26.28
N ASN A 76 19.30 -6.17 27.10
CA ASN A 76 19.39 -6.31 28.56
C ASN A 76 19.77 -7.72 29.03
N THR A 77 19.54 -8.76 28.21
CA THR A 77 19.99 -10.12 28.55
C THR A 77 21.50 -10.25 28.66
N GLY A 78 22.28 -9.36 28.03
CA GLY A 78 23.74 -9.42 28.02
C GLY A 78 24.38 -9.33 29.40
N PHE A 79 23.76 -8.62 30.34
CA PHE A 79 24.23 -8.58 31.73
C PHE A 79 24.10 -9.95 32.41
N GLN A 80 22.94 -10.60 32.28
CA GLN A 80 22.70 -11.92 32.88
C GLN A 80 23.54 -13.00 32.22
N GLU A 81 23.78 -12.85 30.92
CA GLU A 81 24.60 -13.74 30.13
C GLU A 81 26.04 -13.83 30.67
N SER A 82 26.63 -12.69 31.02
CA SER A 82 27.97 -12.65 31.60
C SER A 82 28.08 -13.47 32.90
N GLN A 83 26.99 -13.57 33.67
CA GLN A 83 26.92 -14.39 34.88
C GLN A 83 26.63 -15.86 34.57
N ALA A 84 25.80 -16.13 33.56
CA ALA A 84 25.40 -17.47 33.17
C ALA A 84 26.56 -18.26 32.54
N PHE A 85 27.41 -17.60 31.76
CA PHE A 85 28.52 -18.26 31.06
C PHE A 85 29.89 -18.06 31.69
N ASN A 86 30.03 -17.24 32.73
CA ASN A 86 31.28 -17.12 33.47
C ASN A 86 31.19 -17.89 34.78
N ARG A 87 31.98 -18.96 34.90
CA ARG A 87 32.10 -19.70 36.15
C ARG A 87 33.52 -19.59 36.69
N PHE A 88 33.67 -18.98 37.86
CA PHE A 88 34.95 -18.78 38.54
C PHE A 88 36.01 -18.03 37.69
N GLY A 89 35.58 -17.09 36.83
CA GLY A 89 36.47 -16.32 35.96
C GLY A 89 36.81 -17.02 34.64
N VAL A 90 36.25 -18.21 34.38
CA VAL A 90 36.42 -18.94 33.13
C VAL A 90 35.13 -18.87 32.32
N ALA A 91 35.23 -18.29 31.12
CA ALA A 91 34.11 -18.22 30.19
C ALA A 91 33.85 -19.58 29.53
N SER A 92 32.57 -19.94 29.42
CA SER A 92 32.12 -21.10 28.66
C SER A 92 32.43 -20.92 27.16
N PRO A 93 32.84 -21.97 26.44
CA PRO A 93 33.03 -21.90 24.98
C PRO A 93 31.71 -21.61 24.23
N VAL A 94 30.56 -21.82 24.87
CA VAL A 94 29.23 -21.51 24.31
C VAL A 94 28.88 -20.03 24.41
N ALA A 95 29.61 -19.25 25.21
CA ALA A 95 29.34 -17.82 25.39
C ALA A 95 29.45 -17.05 24.07
N ALA A 96 30.57 -17.19 23.36
CA ALA A 96 30.82 -16.45 22.12
C ALA A 96 29.76 -16.67 21.02
N PRO A 97 29.36 -17.91 20.66
CA PRO A 97 28.31 -18.11 19.66
C PRO A 97 26.93 -17.59 20.14
N TRP A 98 26.65 -17.62 21.44
CA TRP A 98 25.41 -17.06 21.97
C TRP A 98 25.39 -15.52 21.90
N GLN A 99 26.50 -14.86 22.23
CA GLN A 99 26.65 -13.40 22.05
C GLN A 99 26.42 -13.00 20.60
N ALA A 100 27.05 -13.72 19.67
CA ALA A 100 26.90 -13.47 18.24
C ALA A 100 25.44 -13.60 17.78
N LEU A 101 24.71 -14.62 18.26
CA LEU A 101 23.28 -14.78 17.97
C LEU A 101 22.46 -13.62 18.54
N ARG A 102 22.67 -13.26 19.81
CA ARG A 102 21.97 -12.14 20.47
C ARG A 102 22.22 -10.83 19.71
N ASP A 103 23.45 -10.53 19.37
CA ASP A 103 23.81 -9.29 18.68
C ASP A 103 23.23 -9.25 17.25
N SER A 104 23.16 -10.40 16.58
CA SER A 104 22.48 -10.53 15.28
C SER A 104 20.97 -10.28 15.39
N LEU A 105 20.33 -10.81 16.43
CA LEU A 105 18.90 -10.60 16.69
C LEU A 105 18.60 -9.15 17.09
N VAL A 106 19.46 -8.52 17.90
CA VAL A 106 19.38 -7.08 18.25
C VAL A 106 19.40 -6.23 16.98
N THR A 107 20.33 -6.52 16.07
CA THR A 107 20.45 -5.81 14.79
C THR A 107 19.20 -6.02 13.94
N LEU A 108 18.73 -7.25 13.80
CA LEU A 108 17.55 -7.59 13.02
C LEU A 108 16.27 -6.91 13.55
N PHE A 109 16.08 -6.87 14.87
CA PHE A 109 14.94 -6.17 15.47
C PHE A 109 15.01 -4.66 15.26
N ALA A 110 16.20 -4.06 15.37
CA ALA A 110 16.40 -2.64 15.06
C ALA A 110 16.06 -2.33 13.59
N ASP A 111 16.59 -3.11 12.66
CA ASP A 111 16.36 -2.94 11.22
C ASP A 111 14.87 -3.08 10.86
N MET A 112 14.18 -4.06 11.46
CA MET A 112 12.73 -4.24 11.26
C MET A 112 11.94 -3.06 11.82
N ALA A 113 12.26 -2.58 13.03
CA ALA A 113 11.59 -1.41 13.62
C ALA A 113 11.74 -0.18 12.71
N THR A 114 12.96 0.10 12.25
CA THR A 114 13.22 1.21 11.31
C THR A 114 12.48 1.04 9.99
N THR A 115 12.48 -0.17 9.41
CA THR A 115 11.79 -0.43 8.14
C THR A 115 10.28 -0.23 8.26
N ILE A 116 9.68 -0.67 9.38
CA ILE A 116 8.25 -0.52 9.64
C ILE A 116 7.89 0.97 9.84
N ASP A 117 8.74 1.72 10.53
CA ASP A 117 8.55 3.16 10.73
C ASP A 117 8.61 3.92 9.40
N MET A 118 9.64 3.66 8.58
CA MET A 118 9.76 4.22 7.23
C MET A 118 8.57 3.86 6.33
N ALA A 119 8.07 2.63 6.42
CA ALA A 119 6.87 2.22 5.69
C ALA A 119 5.63 3.00 6.17
N GLY A 120 5.51 3.26 7.47
CA GLY A 120 4.46 4.08 8.05
C GLY A 120 4.44 5.50 7.50
N ASP A 121 5.61 6.13 7.44
CA ASP A 121 5.79 7.47 6.88
C ASP A 121 5.47 7.51 5.38
N ALA A 122 5.93 6.51 4.61
CA ALA A 122 5.65 6.42 3.19
C ALA A 122 4.14 6.32 2.92
N LEU A 123 3.41 5.49 3.68
CA LEU A 123 1.96 5.38 3.55
C LEU A 123 1.24 6.69 3.86
N CYS A 124 1.66 7.40 4.91
CA CYS A 124 1.13 8.72 5.23
C CYS A 124 1.38 9.73 4.11
N SER A 125 2.59 9.72 3.53
CA SER A 125 2.95 10.59 2.41
C SER A 125 2.11 10.33 1.16
N ILE A 126 1.87 9.06 0.83
CA ILE A 126 1.04 8.68 -0.33
C ILE A 126 -0.41 9.15 -0.12
N ALA A 127 -0.97 8.93 1.07
CA ALA A 127 -2.33 9.37 1.38
C ALA A 127 -2.49 10.90 1.29
N ASN A 128 -1.51 11.66 1.79
CA ASN A 128 -1.51 13.12 1.70
C ASN A 128 -1.38 13.60 0.25
N ALA A 129 -0.47 13.02 -0.54
CA ALA A 129 -0.29 13.38 -1.95
C ALA A 129 -1.57 13.14 -2.76
N TYR A 130 -2.29 12.04 -2.48
CA TYR A 130 -3.57 11.80 -3.13
C TYR A 130 -4.62 12.86 -2.76
N ALA A 131 -4.70 13.22 -1.47
CA ALA A 131 -5.63 14.25 -1.00
C ALA A 131 -5.35 15.64 -1.62
N GLU A 132 -4.07 15.98 -1.84
CA GLU A 132 -3.68 17.21 -2.53
C GLU A 132 -4.14 17.22 -3.99
N VAL A 133 -3.89 16.13 -4.72
CA VAL A 133 -4.32 15.99 -6.12
C VAL A 133 -5.85 16.04 -6.26
N ASP A 134 -6.58 15.39 -5.36
CA ASP A 134 -8.05 15.40 -5.34
C ASP A 134 -8.60 16.82 -5.09
N GLN A 135 -7.98 17.56 -4.16
CA GLN A 135 -8.35 18.95 -3.90
C GLN A 135 -8.10 19.87 -5.11
N GLU A 136 -6.97 19.70 -5.79
CA GLU A 136 -6.66 20.44 -7.02
C GLU A 136 -7.67 20.12 -8.13
N ALA A 137 -7.98 18.84 -8.35
CA ALA A 137 -8.96 18.40 -9.34
C ALA A 137 -10.37 18.95 -9.05
N SER A 138 -10.81 18.89 -7.78
CA SER A 138 -12.09 19.47 -7.36
C SER A 138 -12.16 20.97 -7.61
N THR A 139 -11.05 21.69 -7.36
CA THR A 139 -10.99 23.14 -7.58
C THR A 139 -11.12 23.46 -9.07
N LEU A 140 -10.38 22.74 -9.93
CA LEU A 140 -10.46 22.90 -11.39
C LEU A 140 -11.85 22.59 -11.94
N MET A 141 -12.50 21.52 -11.47
CA MET A 141 -13.87 21.20 -11.86
C MET A 141 -14.85 22.31 -11.46
N GLN A 142 -14.70 22.87 -10.26
CA GLN A 142 -15.56 23.92 -9.76
C GLN A 142 -15.37 25.23 -10.54
N GLU A 143 -14.12 25.55 -10.92
CA GLU A 143 -13.80 26.66 -11.82
C GLU A 143 -14.44 26.46 -13.19
N GLN A 144 -14.35 25.25 -13.77
CA GLN A 144 -15.00 24.93 -15.04
C GLN A 144 -16.51 25.08 -14.96
N ILE A 145 -17.16 24.50 -13.95
CA ILE A 145 -18.62 24.64 -13.73
C ILE A 145 -19.01 26.12 -13.64
N THR A 146 -18.26 26.90 -12.88
CA THR A 146 -18.50 28.35 -12.73
C THR A 146 -18.34 29.07 -14.07
N SER A 147 -17.30 28.74 -14.84
CA SER A 147 -17.06 29.33 -16.16
C SER A 147 -18.18 28.99 -17.16
N TYR A 148 -18.66 27.74 -17.17
CA TYR A 148 -19.77 27.32 -18.00
C TYR A 148 -21.05 28.06 -17.61
N GLN A 149 -21.38 28.16 -16.33
CA GLN A 149 -22.56 28.88 -15.86
C GLN A 149 -22.54 30.39 -16.18
N ALA A 150 -21.36 30.98 -16.34
CA ALA A 150 -21.20 32.38 -16.69
C ALA A 150 -21.24 32.65 -18.21
N ASP A 151 -21.18 31.60 -19.05
CA ASP A 151 -21.15 31.75 -20.51
C ASP A 151 -22.57 32.00 -21.07
N PRO A 152 -22.84 33.17 -21.67
CA PRO A 152 -24.15 33.52 -22.21
C PRO A 152 -24.54 32.75 -23.48
N GLU A 153 -23.60 32.03 -24.12
CA GLU A 153 -23.85 31.23 -25.33
C GLU A 153 -24.06 29.73 -25.07
N LEU A 154 -24.25 29.32 -23.81
CA LEU A 154 -24.57 27.92 -23.52
C LEU A 154 -25.71 27.41 -24.42
N PRO A 155 -25.54 26.25 -25.09
CA PRO A 155 -26.63 25.60 -25.80
C PRO A 155 -27.81 25.49 -24.82
N GLN A 156 -28.89 26.22 -25.11
CA GLN A 156 -30.08 26.12 -24.30
C GLN A 156 -30.50 24.65 -24.32
N ASP A 157 -30.77 24.11 -23.13
CA ASP A 157 -31.41 22.81 -22.98
C ASP A 157 -32.54 22.77 -24.02
N PRO A 158 -32.58 21.77 -24.93
CA PRO A 158 -33.65 21.72 -25.92
C PRO A 158 -34.94 21.88 -25.15
N GLY A 159 -35.60 23.03 -25.36
CA GLY A 159 -36.76 23.42 -24.57
C GLY A 159 -37.73 22.26 -24.48
N PRO A 160 -38.48 22.12 -23.37
CA PRO A 160 -39.26 20.93 -23.07
C PRO A 160 -39.87 20.38 -24.35
N VAL A 161 -39.38 19.21 -24.79
CA VAL A 161 -39.87 18.59 -26.01
C VAL A 161 -41.37 18.52 -25.83
N GLU A 162 -42.11 19.33 -26.60
CA GLU A 162 -43.56 19.30 -26.55
C GLU A 162 -43.93 17.86 -26.86
N VAL A 163 -44.41 17.15 -25.84
CA VAL A 163 -44.86 15.78 -26.01
C VAL A 163 -46.09 15.88 -26.90
N GLU A 164 -45.90 15.65 -28.20
CA GLU A 164 -46.95 15.69 -29.22
C GLU A 164 -48.17 14.93 -28.69
N GLN A 165 -49.30 15.63 -28.58
CA GLN A 165 -50.53 14.96 -28.19
C GLN A 165 -50.93 14.03 -29.36
N PRO A 166 -51.40 12.80 -29.09
CA PRO A 166 -51.82 11.89 -30.16
C PRO A 166 -52.92 12.54 -31.03
N GLY A 167 -52.55 13.03 -32.21
CA GLY A 167 -53.50 13.67 -33.15
C GLY A 167 -52.99 14.90 -33.91
N ASP A 168 -51.78 15.41 -33.64
CA ASP A 168 -51.28 16.57 -34.37
C ASP A 168 -50.99 16.25 -35.86
N PRO A 169 -51.38 17.15 -36.79
CA PRO A 169 -51.26 16.91 -38.23
C PRO A 169 -49.79 16.99 -38.68
N ILE A 170 -49.30 15.93 -39.32
CA ILE A 170 -47.96 15.90 -39.92
C ILE A 170 -47.93 16.87 -41.11
N VAL A 171 -47.06 17.88 -41.05
CA VAL A 171 -46.77 18.77 -42.19
C VAL A 171 -45.63 18.15 -43.00
N THR A 172 -45.87 17.83 -44.27
CA THR A 172 -44.83 17.37 -45.20
C THR A 172 -44.25 18.55 -45.96
N GLN A 173 -42.92 18.65 -46.02
CA GLN A 173 -42.23 19.62 -46.87
C GLN A 173 -41.65 18.88 -48.08
N VAL A 174 -41.95 19.37 -49.27
CA VAL A 174 -41.44 18.77 -50.51
C VAL A 174 -40.06 19.36 -50.79
N GLY A 175 -39.03 18.53 -50.74
CA GLY A 175 -37.66 18.93 -51.06
C GLY A 175 -37.48 19.28 -52.55
N PRO A 176 -36.36 19.93 -52.91
CA PRO A 176 -36.06 20.31 -54.30
C PRO A 176 -35.97 19.12 -55.27
N ASP A 177 -35.79 17.92 -54.75
CA ASP A 177 -35.73 16.67 -55.50
C ASP A 177 -37.11 16.01 -55.72
N GLY A 178 -38.19 16.67 -55.29
CA GLY A 178 -39.57 16.17 -55.38
C GLY A 178 -39.91 15.08 -54.35
N ILE A 179 -38.99 14.78 -53.43
CA ILE A 179 -39.22 13.82 -52.35
C ILE A 179 -39.92 14.54 -51.21
N GLU A 180 -41.11 14.04 -50.85
CA GLU A 180 -41.82 14.49 -49.65
C GLU A 180 -41.08 13.97 -48.43
N VAL A 181 -40.38 14.87 -47.74
CA VAL A 181 -39.78 14.55 -46.45
C VAL A 181 -40.75 15.06 -45.39
N PRO A 182 -41.22 14.22 -44.46
CA PRO A 182 -41.92 14.73 -43.29
C PRO A 182 -40.94 15.63 -42.55
N VAL A 183 -41.18 16.94 -42.59
CA VAL A 183 -40.39 17.91 -41.85
C VAL A 183 -41.16 18.19 -40.59
N ARG A 184 -40.53 17.89 -39.46
CA ARG A 184 -41.01 18.25 -38.14
C ARG A 184 -40.51 19.65 -37.81
#